data_AF-M9LU88-F1
#
_entry.id   AF-M9LU88-F1
#
_cell.length_a   1.000
_cell.length_b   1.000
_cell.length_c   1.000
_cell.angle_alpha   90.00
_cell.angle_beta   90.00
_cell.angle_gamma   90.00
#
_symmetry.space_group_name_H-M   'P 1'
#
loop_
_entity.id
_entity.type
_entity.pdbx_description
1 polymer ?
#
loop_
_entity_poly.entity_id
_entity_poly.type
_entity_poly.pdbx_seq_one_letter_code
_entity_poly.pdbx_strand_id
1 'polypeptide(L)'
;MQWAAARLRPATQWHAASVALLSPRLHAAAPVRWASSKRGGSSSRYMQRQKTDVYVKRRSKSTIDEDGDTGSAPYVARSAFKLIQLDERYRFLRPGRVIVDLGAAPGGWSQAIVERIHRPKAARTPVFALDLLPVAEIDGVTSIQGDFLDGNVQAQLRKLVADASSASATDQRGFVDVVVSDMMANTTGNPITDTEASLELCRAAASFAFDTLRHDDTPKQEDARQSRPASALAGSSSVLVMKYFMSHEADVFRREVLQPHFHFVKAEKMDASRKESREQFWICIGFKGRRTTQPHEQAES
;
A
#
# COMPACT_ATOMS: atom_id res chain seq x y z
N MET A 1 -45.02 10.88 -46.95
CA MET A 1 -46.11 11.47 -46.12
C MET A 1 -45.48 12.64 -45.39
N GLN A 2 -45.49 13.83 -46.00
CA GLN A 2 -46.47 14.90 -45.76
C GLN A 2 -46.41 15.48 -44.35
N TRP A 3 -46.18 16.79 -44.35
CA TRP A 3 -46.08 17.74 -43.25
C TRP A 3 -47.37 17.86 -42.44
N ALA A 4 -47.26 18.31 -41.19
CA ALA A 4 -48.27 19.21 -40.61
C ALA A 4 -47.64 20.13 -39.56
N ALA A 5 -47.47 21.38 -39.96
CA ALA A 5 -47.24 22.53 -39.10
C ALA A 5 -48.59 23.10 -38.60
N ALA A 6 -48.65 23.55 -37.35
CA ALA A 6 -49.68 24.45 -36.85
C ALA A 6 -49.01 25.44 -35.88
N ARG A 7 -48.58 26.61 -36.36
CA ARG A 7 -49.29 27.90 -36.39
C ARG A 7 -49.53 28.51 -35.00
N LEU A 8 -48.86 29.65 -34.82
CA LEU A 8 -48.91 30.58 -33.70
C LEU A 8 -50.08 31.58 -33.78
N ARG A 9 -50.32 32.21 -32.61
CA ARG A 9 -50.82 33.58 -32.31
C ARG A 9 -52.28 33.69 -31.82
N PRO A 10 -52.67 34.74 -31.05
CA PRO A 10 -51.91 35.93 -30.62
C PRO A 10 -51.96 36.25 -29.11
N ALA A 11 -51.20 37.29 -28.76
CA ALA A 11 -51.02 37.91 -27.46
C ALA A 11 -52.29 38.55 -26.88
N THR A 12 -52.40 38.52 -25.54
CA THR A 12 -53.26 39.41 -24.75
C THR A 12 -52.42 40.11 -23.69
N GLN A 13 -52.22 41.41 -23.94
CA GLN A 13 -52.23 42.55 -23.04
C GLN A 13 -51.76 42.35 -21.59
N TRP A 14 -50.63 42.98 -21.28
CA TRP A 14 -50.16 43.27 -19.93
C TRP A 14 -50.83 44.55 -19.43
N HIS A 15 -51.63 44.44 -18.36
CA HIS A 15 -51.97 45.59 -17.53
C HIS A 15 -50.93 45.73 -16.41
N ALA A 16 -50.28 46.88 -16.38
CA ALA A 16 -49.38 47.30 -15.31
C ALA A 16 -50.18 47.59 -14.04
N ALA A 17 -49.93 46.82 -12.98
CA ALA A 17 -50.26 47.19 -11.62
C ALA A 17 -48.96 47.54 -10.90
N SER A 18 -48.76 48.82 -10.63
CA SER A 18 -47.68 49.34 -9.80
C SER A 18 -47.79 48.79 -8.38
N VAL A 19 -46.93 47.83 -8.04
CA VAL A 19 -46.68 47.45 -6.65
C VAL A 19 -45.56 48.32 -6.13
N ALA A 20 -45.87 49.18 -5.17
CA ALA A 20 -44.89 49.97 -4.44
C ALA A 20 -43.89 49.03 -3.75
N LEU A 21 -42.62 49.13 -4.16
CA LEU A 21 -41.49 48.46 -3.50
C LEU A 21 -41.31 49.06 -2.10
N LEU A 22 -41.73 48.33 -1.06
CA LEU A 22 -41.10 48.49 0.25
C LEU A 22 -39.73 47.82 0.19
N SER A 23 -38.68 48.64 0.06
CA SER A 23 -37.30 48.20 0.25
C SER A 23 -37.13 47.63 1.66
N PRO A 24 -36.74 46.36 1.85
CA PRO A 24 -36.26 45.93 3.14
C PRO A 24 -34.93 46.65 3.40
N ARG A 25 -34.84 47.35 4.53
CA ARG A 25 -33.56 47.86 5.04
C ARG A 25 -32.64 46.66 5.24
N LEU A 26 -31.72 46.44 4.31
CA LEU A 26 -30.59 45.54 4.51
C LEU A 26 -29.78 46.11 5.67
N HIS A 27 -29.88 45.48 6.85
CA HIS A 27 -28.83 45.62 7.84
C HIS A 27 -27.56 45.05 7.21
N ALA A 28 -26.56 45.90 7.01
CA ALA A 28 -25.23 45.48 6.62
C ALA A 28 -24.74 44.45 7.63
N ALA A 29 -24.70 43.18 7.23
CA ALA A 29 -24.04 42.14 8.01
C ALA A 29 -22.57 42.54 8.12
N ALA A 30 -22.09 42.72 9.34
CA ALA A 30 -20.67 42.95 9.61
C ALA A 30 -19.84 41.84 8.92
N PRO A 31 -18.70 42.17 8.30
CA PRO A 31 -17.87 41.15 7.68
C PRO A 31 -17.48 40.13 8.74
N VAL A 32 -17.89 38.87 8.54
CA VAL A 32 -17.37 37.76 9.32
C VAL A 32 -15.88 37.71 9.03
N ARG A 33 -15.08 38.27 9.94
CA ARG A 33 -13.64 38.07 9.96
C ARG A 33 -13.45 36.57 10.15
N TRP A 34 -13.08 35.86 9.09
CA TRP A 34 -12.46 34.57 9.25
C TRP A 34 -11.22 34.81 10.11
N ALA A 35 -11.28 34.42 11.38
CA ALA A 35 -10.07 34.38 12.19
C ALA A 35 -9.17 33.38 11.47
N SER A 36 -8.02 33.84 10.98
CA SER A 36 -7.01 32.95 10.44
C SER A 36 -6.74 31.88 11.47
N SER A 37 -7.15 30.64 11.18
CA SER A 37 -6.97 29.54 12.11
C SER A 37 -5.48 29.48 12.39
N LYS A 38 -5.11 29.75 13.64
CA LYS A 38 -3.74 29.57 14.10
C LYS A 38 -3.37 28.14 13.71
N ARG A 39 -2.34 27.96 12.88
CA ARG A 39 -1.82 26.64 12.49
C ARG A 39 -1.80 25.76 13.74
N GLY A 40 -2.66 24.74 13.78
CA GLY A 40 -2.96 23.99 14.99
C GLY A 40 -1.69 23.37 15.60
N GLY A 41 -1.65 23.19 16.91
CA GLY A 41 -0.46 22.68 17.61
C GLY A 41 0.06 21.33 17.07
N SER A 42 -0.77 20.53 16.37
CA SER A 42 -0.34 19.28 15.72
C SER A 42 0.58 19.51 14.51
N SER A 43 0.33 20.54 13.69
CA SER A 43 1.15 20.85 12.51
C SER A 43 2.51 21.42 12.90
N SER A 44 2.55 22.24 13.97
CA SER A 44 3.80 22.73 14.56
C SER A 44 4.65 21.58 15.11
N ARG A 45 4.03 20.68 15.91
CA ARG A 45 4.71 19.48 16.43
C ARG A 45 5.16 18.52 15.33
N TYR A 46 4.41 18.38 14.23
CA TYR A 46 4.83 17.59 13.07
C TYR A 46 6.08 18.19 12.42
N MET A 47 6.09 19.49 12.11
CA MET A 47 7.26 20.16 11.50
C MET A 47 8.50 20.10 12.40
N GLN A 48 8.34 20.28 13.72
CA GLN A 48 9.46 20.20 14.65
C GLN A 48 10.08 18.79 14.69
N ARG A 49 9.24 17.74 14.62
CA ARG A 49 9.71 16.35 14.54
C ARG A 49 10.49 16.06 13.26
N GLN A 50 10.03 16.57 12.12
CA GLN A 50 10.72 16.38 10.85
C GLN A 50 12.16 16.93 10.90
N LYS A 51 12.39 18.05 11.61
CA LYS A 51 13.73 18.65 11.75
C LYS A 51 14.70 17.79 12.57
N THR A 52 14.22 17.04 13.56
CA THR A 52 15.05 16.25 14.47
C THR A 52 15.20 14.79 14.03
N ASP A 53 14.33 14.30 13.15
CA ASP A 53 14.30 12.91 12.70
C ASP A 53 15.53 12.53 11.85
N VAL A 54 16.32 11.58 12.35
CA VAL A 54 17.58 11.13 11.73
C VAL A 54 17.34 10.57 10.32
N TYR A 55 16.22 9.87 10.11
CA TYR A 55 15.90 9.26 8.81
C TYR A 55 15.38 10.29 7.81
N VAL A 56 14.80 11.40 8.28
CA VAL A 56 14.48 12.54 7.42
C VAL A 56 15.75 13.21 6.92
N LYS A 57 16.78 13.32 7.76
CA LYS A 57 18.10 13.82 7.32
C LYS A 57 18.80 12.85 6.39
N ARG A 58 18.72 11.54 6.68
CA ARG A 58 19.37 10.49 5.90
C ARG A 58 18.76 10.36 4.50
N ARG A 59 17.44 10.51 4.34
CA ARG A 59 16.78 10.38 3.03
C ARG A 59 17.29 11.39 2.01
N SER A 60 17.68 12.59 2.47
CA SER A 60 18.12 13.68 1.61
C SER A 60 19.59 13.55 1.18
N LYS A 61 20.33 12.58 1.73
CA LYS A 61 21.73 12.36 1.36
C LYS A 61 21.78 11.47 0.13
N SER A 62 22.52 11.89 -0.89
CA SER A 62 23.03 10.97 -1.91
C SER A 62 24.12 10.13 -1.28
N THR A 63 24.15 8.82 -1.54
CA THR A 63 25.38 8.06 -1.32
C THR A 63 26.30 8.25 -2.53
N ILE A 64 27.59 8.06 -2.32
CA ILE A 64 28.60 7.92 -3.37
C ILE A 64 29.20 6.54 -3.11
N ASP A 65 29.17 5.64 -4.09
CA ASP A 65 29.79 4.32 -3.93
C ASP A 65 31.32 4.48 -3.87
N GLU A 66 32.03 3.52 -3.26
CA GLU A 66 33.49 3.60 -3.04
C GLU A 66 34.29 3.74 -4.35
N ASP A 67 33.71 3.35 -5.48
CA ASP A 67 34.28 3.46 -6.83
C ASP A 67 34.00 4.82 -7.51
N GLY A 68 33.28 5.74 -6.85
CA GLY A 68 33.07 7.13 -7.31
C GLY A 68 32.11 7.32 -8.50
N ASP A 69 31.58 6.24 -9.09
CA ASP A 69 30.90 6.28 -10.39
C ASP A 69 29.36 6.11 -10.31
N THR A 70 28.84 5.53 -9.24
CA THR A 70 27.39 5.38 -9.04
C THR A 70 27.06 5.78 -7.59
N GLY A 71 26.10 6.65 -7.40
CA GLY A 71 25.62 7.05 -6.08
C GLY A 71 24.14 6.80 -6.01
N SER A 72 23.62 6.31 -4.88
CA SER A 72 22.16 6.17 -4.75
C SER A 72 21.53 7.55 -4.56
N ALA A 73 20.54 7.83 -5.40
CA ALA A 73 19.80 9.07 -5.34
C ALA A 73 19.06 9.20 -3.99
N PRO A 74 18.81 10.43 -3.50
CA PRO A 74 18.01 10.65 -2.30
C PRO A 74 16.65 9.96 -2.35
N TYR A 75 16.22 9.37 -1.23
CA TYR A 75 14.88 8.80 -1.11
C TYR A 75 13.83 9.88 -0.93
N VAL A 76 12.71 9.74 -1.65
CA VAL A 76 11.56 10.66 -1.57
C VAL A 76 10.89 10.62 -0.20
N ALA A 77 11.02 9.50 0.54
CA ALA A 77 10.43 9.34 1.87
C ALA A 77 11.36 8.63 2.86
N ARG A 78 11.26 9.00 4.14
CA ARG A 78 11.98 8.31 5.23
C ARG A 78 11.52 6.86 5.44
N SER A 79 10.33 6.49 4.95
CA SER A 79 9.78 5.13 5.07
C SER A 79 10.64 4.11 4.32
N ALA A 80 11.40 4.51 3.30
CA ALA A 80 12.36 3.66 2.59
C ALA A 80 13.29 2.90 3.56
N PHE A 81 13.76 3.57 4.63
CA PHE A 81 14.64 2.96 5.62
C PHE A 81 14.00 1.83 6.42
N LYS A 82 12.67 1.78 6.52
CA LYS A 82 11.97 0.66 7.16
C LYS A 82 12.10 -0.61 6.31
N LEU A 83 11.86 -0.49 5.00
CA LEU A 83 12.00 -1.61 4.07
C LEU A 83 13.46 -2.06 3.96
N ILE A 84 14.39 -1.11 3.89
CA ILE A 84 15.84 -1.37 3.90
C ILE A 84 16.24 -2.18 5.15
N GLN A 85 15.78 -1.79 6.34
CA GLN A 85 16.07 -2.52 7.58
C GLN A 85 15.45 -3.91 7.60
N LEU A 86 14.24 -4.08 7.07
CA LEU A 86 13.62 -5.40 6.91
C LEU A 86 14.44 -6.27 5.96
N ASP A 87 14.83 -5.75 4.80
CA ASP A 87 15.66 -6.48 3.84
C ASP A 87 17.07 -6.77 4.38
N GLU A 88 17.67 -5.91 5.20
CA GLU A 88 18.94 -6.21 5.86
C GLU A 88 18.85 -7.45 6.77
N ARG A 89 17.72 -7.60 7.48
CA ARG A 89 17.46 -8.74 8.38
C ARG A 89 17.08 -10.01 7.62
N TYR A 90 16.27 -9.89 6.57
CA TYR A 90 15.60 -11.04 5.93
C TYR A 90 16.05 -11.31 4.50
N ARG A 91 16.71 -10.37 3.83
CA ARG A 91 17.35 -10.53 2.51
C ARG A 91 16.43 -11.09 1.42
N PHE A 92 15.17 -10.64 1.42
CA PHE A 92 14.14 -11.11 0.49
C PHE A 92 14.13 -10.34 -0.84
N LEU A 93 14.73 -9.15 -0.91
CA LEU A 93 14.85 -8.41 -2.17
C LEU A 93 16.05 -8.95 -2.96
N ARG A 94 15.76 -9.73 -4.01
CA ARG A 94 16.75 -10.35 -4.88
C ARG A 94 16.41 -10.12 -6.35
N PRO A 95 17.41 -10.04 -7.24
CA PRO A 95 17.18 -9.98 -8.68
C PRO A 95 16.43 -11.22 -9.18
N GLY A 96 15.64 -11.06 -10.24
CA GLY A 96 14.90 -12.14 -10.90
C GLY A 96 13.57 -12.52 -10.25
N ARG A 97 13.14 -11.78 -9.23
CA ARG A 97 11.86 -11.96 -8.52
C ARG A 97 10.75 -11.06 -9.08
N VAL A 98 9.50 -11.47 -9.01
CA VAL A 98 8.36 -10.58 -9.29
C VAL A 98 7.92 -9.89 -8.00
N ILE A 99 7.99 -8.55 -7.97
CA ILE A 99 7.78 -7.76 -6.74
C ILE A 99 6.59 -6.80 -6.91
N VAL A 100 5.72 -6.77 -5.91
CA VAL A 100 4.56 -5.87 -5.82
C VAL A 100 4.69 -4.99 -4.56
N ASP A 101 4.58 -3.67 -4.73
CA ASP A 101 4.59 -2.63 -3.69
C ASP A 101 3.20 -1.99 -3.58
N LEU A 102 2.50 -2.27 -2.49
CA LEU A 102 1.14 -1.79 -2.21
C LEU A 102 1.18 -0.61 -1.22
N GLY A 103 0.47 0.47 -1.55
CA GLY A 103 0.59 1.73 -0.79
C GLY A 103 1.93 2.41 -1.08
N ALA A 104 2.33 2.42 -2.34
CA ALA A 104 3.66 2.81 -2.78
C ALA A 104 3.93 4.32 -2.68
N ALA A 105 2.92 5.19 -2.71
CA ALA A 105 3.13 6.63 -2.76
C ALA A 105 3.79 7.14 -1.46
N PRO A 106 4.80 8.03 -1.55
CA PRO A 106 5.27 8.73 -2.75
C PRO A 106 6.34 8.01 -3.58
N GLY A 107 6.69 6.76 -3.25
CA GLY A 107 7.63 5.92 -3.99
C GLY A 107 8.88 5.48 -3.22
N GLY A 108 8.96 5.77 -1.92
CA GLY A 108 10.18 5.49 -1.13
C GLY A 108 10.52 4.00 -1.02
N TRP A 109 9.51 3.13 -0.91
CA TRP A 109 9.72 1.67 -0.89
C TRP A 109 10.11 1.16 -2.28
N SER A 110 9.40 1.60 -3.32
CA SER A 110 9.75 1.33 -4.72
C SER A 110 11.20 1.71 -5.07
N GLN A 111 11.68 2.89 -4.65
CA GLN A 111 13.10 3.28 -4.84
C GLN A 111 14.06 2.32 -4.14
N ALA A 112 13.79 1.97 -2.88
CA ALA A 112 14.60 1.03 -2.13
C ALA A 112 14.60 -0.38 -2.75
N ILE A 113 13.47 -0.82 -3.31
CA ILE A 113 13.35 -2.09 -4.02
C ILE A 113 14.29 -2.10 -5.23
N VAL A 114 14.19 -1.10 -6.11
CA VAL A 114 15.02 -1.01 -7.33
C VAL A 114 16.50 -0.99 -6.98
N GLU A 115 16.91 -0.20 -5.98
CA GLU A 115 18.31 -0.16 -5.52
C GLU A 115 18.79 -1.55 -5.04
N ARG A 116 17.98 -2.25 -4.25
CA ARG A 116 18.37 -3.54 -3.64
C ARG A 116 18.46 -4.68 -4.65
N ILE A 117 17.62 -4.67 -5.68
CA ILE A 117 17.61 -5.68 -6.73
C ILE A 117 18.53 -5.33 -7.91
N HIS A 118 19.09 -4.12 -7.96
CA HIS A 118 19.96 -3.70 -9.03
C HIS A 118 21.21 -4.59 -9.14
N ARG A 119 21.45 -5.14 -10.34
CA ARG A 119 22.67 -5.86 -10.70
C ARG A 119 23.01 -5.52 -12.15
N PRO A 120 24.19 -4.94 -12.44
CA PRO A 120 24.53 -4.42 -13.78
C PRO A 120 24.43 -5.42 -14.94
N LYS A 121 24.54 -6.73 -14.66
CA LYS A 121 24.54 -7.80 -15.67
C LYS A 121 23.33 -8.73 -15.61
N ALA A 122 22.35 -8.45 -14.74
CA ALA A 122 21.17 -9.31 -14.60
C ALA A 122 20.00 -8.77 -15.45
N ALA A 123 19.09 -9.67 -15.83
CA ALA A 123 17.82 -9.26 -16.41
C ALA A 123 17.05 -8.35 -15.44
N ARG A 124 16.32 -7.38 -16.00
CA ARG A 124 15.53 -6.44 -15.22
C ARG A 124 14.45 -7.19 -14.45
N THR A 125 14.40 -6.93 -13.16
CA THR A 125 13.47 -7.56 -12.23
C THR A 125 12.13 -6.80 -12.30
N PRO A 126 10.99 -7.46 -12.58
CA PRO A 126 9.71 -6.77 -12.72
C PRO A 126 9.20 -6.30 -11.35
N VAL A 127 8.98 -4.98 -11.24
CA VAL A 127 8.45 -4.32 -10.04
C VAL A 127 7.17 -3.58 -10.39
N PHE A 128 6.12 -3.81 -9.61
CA PHE A 128 4.82 -3.17 -9.76
C PHE A 128 4.48 -2.38 -8.50
N ALA A 129 4.13 -1.11 -8.67
CA ALA A 129 3.70 -0.25 -7.58
C ALA A 129 2.22 0.11 -7.75
N LEU A 130 1.45 0.08 -6.66
CA LEU A 130 0.06 0.50 -6.66
C LEU A 130 -0.21 1.42 -5.47
N ASP A 131 -0.81 2.57 -5.75
CA ASP A 131 -1.28 3.48 -4.71
C ASP A 131 -2.52 4.28 -5.18
N LEU A 132 -3.30 4.77 -4.23
CA LEU A 132 -4.41 5.69 -4.48
C LEU A 132 -3.91 7.04 -5.05
N LEU A 133 -2.74 7.47 -4.58
CA LEU A 133 -2.06 8.69 -4.97
C LEU A 133 -1.02 8.41 -6.06
N PRO A 134 -0.68 9.41 -6.89
CA PRO A 134 0.36 9.24 -7.90
C PRO A 134 1.73 8.98 -7.25
N VAL A 135 2.44 7.99 -7.80
CA VAL A 135 3.85 7.73 -7.50
C VAL A 135 4.70 8.43 -8.56
N ALA A 136 5.79 9.08 -8.17
CA ALA A 136 6.73 9.66 -9.13
C ALA A 136 7.31 8.56 -10.03
N GLU A 137 7.66 8.90 -11.27
CA GLU A 137 8.30 7.93 -12.17
C GLU A 137 9.62 7.43 -11.58
N ILE A 138 9.73 6.10 -11.43
CA ILE A 138 10.92 5.42 -10.94
C ILE A 138 11.32 4.43 -12.02
N ASP A 139 12.53 4.57 -12.57
CA ASP A 139 13.03 3.58 -13.53
C ASP A 139 13.10 2.20 -12.86
N GLY A 140 12.54 1.21 -13.51
CA GLY A 140 12.39 -0.15 -12.99
C GLY A 140 10.96 -0.52 -12.64
N VAL A 141 10.09 0.49 -12.42
CA VAL A 141 8.80 0.28 -11.75
C VAL A 141 7.63 0.61 -12.68
N THR A 142 6.70 -0.34 -12.81
CA THR A 142 5.40 -0.09 -13.43
C THR A 142 4.42 0.37 -12.36
N SER A 143 3.97 1.61 -12.44
CA SER A 143 3.08 2.21 -11.43
C SER A 143 1.62 2.22 -11.89
N ILE A 144 0.71 1.86 -10.98
CA ILE A 144 -0.74 1.91 -11.16
C ILE A 144 -1.30 2.88 -10.12
N GLN A 145 -2.02 3.89 -10.58
CA GLN A 145 -2.80 4.73 -9.69
C GLN A 145 -4.23 4.19 -9.58
N GLY A 146 -4.67 3.86 -8.38
CA GLY A 146 -6.02 3.35 -8.12
C GLY A 146 -6.22 2.93 -6.68
N ASP A 147 -7.48 2.78 -6.28
CA ASP A 147 -7.82 2.23 -4.97
C ASP A 147 -7.55 0.73 -4.96
N PHE A 148 -6.67 0.27 -4.08
CA PHE A 148 -6.38 -1.16 -3.93
C PHE A 148 -7.59 -1.97 -3.47
N LEU A 149 -8.54 -1.35 -2.78
CA LEU A 149 -9.77 -2.02 -2.34
C LEU A 149 -10.78 -2.21 -3.49
N ASP A 150 -10.58 -1.55 -4.63
CA ASP A 150 -11.37 -1.77 -5.84
C ASP A 150 -10.94 -3.08 -6.53
N GLY A 151 -11.90 -4.00 -6.70
CA GLY A 151 -11.68 -5.28 -7.36
C GLY A 151 -11.22 -5.16 -8.82
N ASN A 152 -11.61 -4.10 -9.54
CA ASN A 152 -11.16 -3.87 -10.91
C ASN A 152 -9.68 -3.48 -10.95
N VAL A 153 -9.24 -2.65 -10.00
CA VAL A 153 -7.83 -2.24 -9.88
C VAL A 153 -6.98 -3.44 -9.48
N GLN A 154 -7.46 -4.29 -8.57
CA GLN A 154 -6.79 -5.55 -8.25
C GLN A 154 -6.70 -6.47 -9.48
N ALA A 155 -7.77 -6.62 -10.25
CA ALA A 155 -7.77 -7.44 -11.46
C ALA A 155 -6.78 -6.92 -12.51
N GLN A 156 -6.71 -5.60 -12.70
CA GLN A 156 -5.73 -4.95 -13.57
C GLN A 156 -4.30 -5.23 -13.10
N LEU A 157 -4.01 -5.06 -11.80
CA LEU A 157 -2.70 -5.36 -11.24
C LEU A 157 -2.34 -6.84 -11.44
N ARG A 158 -3.23 -7.77 -11.09
CA ARG A 158 -3.01 -9.22 -11.27
C ARG A 158 -2.67 -9.56 -12.71
N LYS A 159 -3.39 -8.98 -13.67
CA LYS A 159 -3.14 -9.20 -15.10
C LYS A 159 -1.74 -8.71 -15.50
N LEU A 160 -1.39 -7.47 -15.17
CA LEU A 160 -0.07 -6.91 -15.50
C LEU A 160 1.07 -7.72 -14.90
N VAL A 161 0.90 -8.16 -13.66
CA VAL A 161 1.90 -8.94 -12.94
C VAL A 161 2.03 -10.35 -13.52
N ALA A 162 0.92 -10.98 -13.92
CA ALA A 162 0.91 -12.26 -14.60
C ALA A 162 1.58 -12.19 -15.98
N ASP A 163 1.26 -11.16 -16.78
CA ASP A 163 1.81 -10.96 -18.13
C ASP A 163 3.33 -10.76 -18.11
N ALA A 164 3.88 -10.12 -17.08
CA ALA A 164 5.32 -9.94 -16.91
C ALA A 164 6.03 -11.14 -16.27
N SER A 165 5.28 -12.05 -15.67
CA SER A 165 5.84 -13.27 -15.11
C SER A 165 6.07 -14.29 -16.22
N SER A 166 7.22 -14.97 -16.23
CA SER A 166 7.47 -16.08 -17.16
C SER A 166 6.67 -17.35 -16.80
N ALA A 167 5.85 -17.30 -15.74
CA ALA A 167 4.97 -18.39 -15.37
C ALA A 167 3.70 -18.32 -16.23
N SER A 168 3.35 -19.41 -16.90
CA SER A 168 2.09 -19.49 -17.63
C SER A 168 0.93 -19.19 -16.69
N ALA A 169 -0.02 -18.34 -17.10
CA ALA A 169 -1.24 -18.02 -16.33
C ALA A 169 -2.09 -19.25 -15.96
N THR A 170 -1.75 -20.43 -16.49
CA THR A 170 -2.33 -21.74 -16.16
C THR A 170 -1.68 -22.43 -14.96
N ASP A 171 -0.53 -21.97 -14.46
CA ASP A 171 0.11 -22.57 -13.28
C ASP A 171 -0.62 -22.08 -12.01
N GLN A 172 -1.38 -22.97 -11.37
CA GLN A 172 -2.15 -22.65 -10.16
C GLN A 172 -1.27 -22.37 -8.92
N ARG A 173 0.05 -22.35 -9.08
CA ARG A 173 1.01 -22.16 -7.99
C ARG A 173 1.39 -20.71 -7.75
N GLY A 174 0.75 -19.74 -8.40
CA GLY A 174 1.05 -18.32 -8.24
C GLY A 174 2.24 -17.85 -9.07
N PHE A 175 2.41 -16.53 -9.17
CA PHE A 175 3.34 -15.87 -10.10
C PHE A 175 4.04 -14.64 -9.50
N VAL A 176 3.79 -14.34 -8.22
CA VAL A 176 4.43 -13.25 -7.47
C VAL A 176 5.38 -13.82 -6.43
N ASP A 177 6.55 -13.22 -6.32
CA ASP A 177 7.56 -13.66 -5.38
C ASP A 177 7.53 -12.86 -4.07
N VAL A 178 7.35 -11.54 -4.18
CA VAL A 178 7.32 -10.64 -3.01
C VAL A 178 6.14 -9.69 -3.13
N VAL A 179 5.33 -9.63 -2.09
CA VAL A 179 4.35 -8.56 -1.87
C VAL A 179 4.77 -7.78 -0.63
N VAL A 180 4.95 -6.47 -0.78
CA VAL A 180 5.17 -5.56 0.35
C VAL A 180 4.03 -4.56 0.41
N SER A 181 3.59 -4.20 1.62
CA SER A 181 2.51 -3.25 1.84
C SER A 181 2.87 -2.25 2.94
N ASP A 182 3.02 -0.97 2.55
CA ASP A 182 3.07 0.18 3.46
C ASP A 182 1.75 0.96 3.41
N MET A 183 0.65 0.32 2.98
CA MET A 183 -0.68 0.93 2.99
C MET A 183 -1.09 1.43 4.38
N MET A 184 -1.81 2.53 4.41
CA MET A 184 -2.37 3.09 5.64
C MET A 184 -3.59 3.97 5.32
N ALA A 185 -4.67 3.78 6.07
CA ALA A 185 -5.83 4.67 6.03
C ALA A 185 -5.52 6.01 6.73
N ASN A 186 -6.30 7.05 6.42
CA ASN A 186 -6.24 8.30 7.16
C ASN A 186 -6.57 8.05 8.64
N THR A 187 -5.64 8.42 9.53
CA THR A 187 -5.83 8.23 10.97
C THR A 187 -6.83 9.26 11.50
N THR A 188 -7.87 8.76 12.16
CA THR A 188 -8.89 9.55 12.86
C THR A 188 -8.42 10.02 14.24
N GLY A 189 -7.39 9.35 14.78
CA GLY A 189 -6.94 9.55 16.17
C GLY A 189 -7.70 8.70 17.18
N ASN A 190 -8.73 7.97 16.76
CA ASN A 190 -9.37 6.94 17.57
C ASN A 190 -8.61 5.61 17.38
N PRO A 191 -7.99 5.07 18.45
CA PRO A 191 -7.19 3.84 18.37
C PRO A 191 -7.92 2.63 17.78
N ILE A 192 -9.22 2.49 18.04
CA ILE A 192 -10.02 1.34 17.63
C ILE A 192 -10.34 1.47 16.13
N THR A 193 -10.90 2.61 15.73
CA THR A 193 -11.22 2.89 14.32
C THR A 193 -9.99 2.80 13.43
N ASP A 194 -8.86 3.36 13.87
CA ASP A 194 -7.61 3.34 13.10
C ASP A 194 -7.02 1.92 13.00
N THR A 195 -7.25 1.08 14.01
CA THR A 195 -6.84 -0.33 13.98
C THR A 195 -7.69 -1.13 13.00
N GLU A 196 -9.02 -0.96 13.04
CA GLU A 196 -9.92 -1.69 12.15
C GLU A 196 -9.66 -1.33 10.68
N ALA A 197 -9.51 -0.04 10.37
CA ALA A 197 -9.14 0.42 9.03
C ALA A 197 -7.76 -0.11 8.59
N SER A 198 -6.80 -0.23 9.51
CA SER A 198 -5.52 -0.88 9.22
C SER A 198 -5.71 -2.36 8.87
N LEU A 199 -6.55 -3.09 9.61
CA LEU A 199 -6.77 -4.52 9.42
C LEU A 199 -7.58 -4.83 8.15
N GLU A 200 -8.45 -3.93 7.72
CA GLU A 200 -9.13 -4.03 6.42
C GLU A 200 -8.12 -4.02 5.26
N LEU A 201 -7.17 -3.08 5.29
CA LEU A 201 -6.07 -3.03 4.31
C LEU A 201 -5.19 -4.29 4.39
N CYS A 202 -4.89 -4.79 5.60
CA CYS A 202 -4.14 -6.05 5.77
C CYS A 202 -4.92 -7.26 5.23
N ARG A 203 -6.24 -7.32 5.42
CA ARG A 203 -7.11 -8.38 4.87
C ARG A 203 -7.06 -8.39 3.35
N ALA A 204 -7.20 -7.22 2.72
CA ALA A 204 -7.12 -7.10 1.26
C ALA A 204 -5.74 -7.51 0.74
N ALA A 205 -4.66 -7.04 1.37
CA ALA A 205 -3.29 -7.38 0.97
C ALA A 205 -2.99 -8.87 1.14
N ALA A 206 -3.42 -9.47 2.25
CA ALA A 206 -3.29 -10.91 2.49
C ALA A 206 -4.08 -11.72 1.45
N SER A 207 -5.32 -11.33 1.13
CA SER A 207 -6.12 -12.02 0.12
C SER A 207 -5.48 -11.94 -1.27
N PHE A 208 -4.98 -10.76 -1.67
CA PHE A 208 -4.23 -10.62 -2.91
C PHE A 208 -2.98 -11.52 -2.92
N ALA A 209 -2.20 -11.47 -1.83
CA ALA A 209 -1.01 -12.30 -1.70
C ALA A 209 -1.33 -13.80 -1.77
N PHE A 210 -2.43 -14.25 -1.18
CA PHE A 210 -2.86 -15.65 -1.27
C PHE A 210 -3.28 -16.08 -2.67
N ASP A 211 -3.72 -15.15 -3.50
CA ASP A 211 -4.13 -15.42 -4.88
C ASP A 211 -2.94 -15.38 -5.86
N THR A 212 -1.88 -14.66 -5.52
CA THR A 212 -0.79 -14.36 -6.47
C THR A 212 0.57 -14.90 -6.05
N LEU A 213 0.85 -15.07 -4.75
CA LEU A 213 2.17 -15.51 -4.30
C LEU A 213 2.47 -16.93 -4.77
N ARG A 214 3.73 -17.15 -5.17
CA ARG A 214 4.22 -18.48 -5.47
C ARG A 214 4.11 -19.38 -4.24
N HIS A 215 3.61 -20.59 -4.46
CA HIS A 215 3.61 -21.63 -3.44
C HIS A 215 5.05 -22.09 -3.18
N ASP A 216 5.38 -22.28 -1.91
CA ASP A 216 6.64 -22.85 -1.49
C ASP A 216 6.48 -24.36 -1.33
N ASP A 217 6.85 -25.10 -2.38
CA ASP A 217 6.83 -26.56 -2.42
C ASP A 217 8.05 -27.18 -1.72
N THR A 218 8.79 -26.43 -0.88
CA THR A 218 9.88 -27.06 -0.11
C THR A 218 9.31 -28.31 0.56
N PRO A 219 9.93 -29.49 0.37
CA PRO A 219 9.38 -30.74 0.88
C PRO A 219 9.03 -30.61 2.36
N LYS A 220 7.96 -31.27 2.79
CA LYS A 220 7.65 -31.52 4.21
C LYS A 220 8.71 -32.42 4.87
N GLN A 221 10.00 -32.23 4.61
CA GLN A 221 11.03 -32.68 5.53
C GLN A 221 10.95 -31.76 6.73
N GLU A 222 10.04 -32.11 7.64
CA GLU A 222 9.78 -31.42 8.90
C GLU A 222 11.03 -31.37 9.79
N ASP A 223 12.02 -32.23 9.53
CA ASP A 223 13.25 -32.35 10.32
C ASP A 223 14.36 -31.33 10.00
N ALA A 224 14.34 -30.65 8.84
CA ALA A 224 15.41 -29.72 8.45
C ALA A 224 15.06 -28.23 8.65
N ARG A 225 13.82 -27.90 9.04
CA ARG A 225 13.32 -26.52 9.09
C ARG A 225 13.65 -25.77 10.37
N GLN A 226 14.02 -26.47 11.45
CA GLN A 226 14.31 -25.84 12.73
C GLN A 226 15.71 -25.21 12.82
N SER A 227 16.54 -25.27 11.76
CA SER A 227 17.93 -24.78 11.79
C SER A 227 18.32 -23.79 10.69
N ARG A 228 17.44 -23.45 9.73
CA ARG A 228 17.76 -22.45 8.70
C ARG A 228 17.46 -21.03 9.19
N PRO A 229 18.39 -20.07 9.04
CA PRO A 229 18.11 -18.69 9.38
C PRO A 229 17.00 -18.14 8.47
N ALA A 230 16.11 -17.31 9.02
CA ALA A 230 14.99 -16.73 8.27
C ALA A 230 15.43 -16.01 6.98
N SER A 231 16.63 -15.45 6.96
CA SER A 231 17.22 -14.79 5.79
C SER A 231 17.56 -15.75 4.64
N ALA A 232 17.94 -17.00 4.94
CA ALA A 232 18.16 -18.02 3.93
C ALA A 232 16.82 -18.48 3.33
N LEU A 233 15.78 -18.61 4.17
CA LEU A 233 14.44 -18.99 3.71
C LEU A 233 13.83 -17.89 2.81
N ALA A 234 13.91 -16.62 3.22
CA ALA A 234 13.32 -15.51 2.46
C ALA A 234 13.96 -15.27 1.08
N GLY A 235 15.19 -15.72 0.87
CA GLY A 235 15.89 -15.60 -0.40
C GLY A 235 15.36 -16.52 -1.51
N SER A 236 14.78 -17.67 -1.14
CA SER A 236 14.28 -18.69 -2.08
C SER A 236 12.76 -18.86 -2.05
N SER A 237 12.10 -18.38 -1.00
CA SER A 237 10.68 -18.56 -0.77
C SER A 237 9.89 -17.28 -1.04
N SER A 238 8.59 -17.41 -1.35
CA SER A 238 7.70 -16.26 -1.47
C SER A 238 7.56 -15.49 -0.15
N VAL A 239 7.41 -14.17 -0.23
CA VAL A 239 7.39 -13.28 0.94
C VAL A 239 6.23 -12.30 0.89
N LEU A 240 5.55 -12.14 2.03
CA LEU A 240 4.60 -11.06 2.29
C LEU A 240 5.10 -10.19 3.45
N VAL A 241 5.16 -8.88 3.22
CA VAL A 241 5.43 -7.87 4.25
C VAL A 241 4.23 -6.95 4.36
N MET A 242 3.72 -6.71 5.56
CA MET A 242 2.59 -5.78 5.77
C MET A 242 2.82 -4.90 6.99
N LYS A 243 2.67 -3.59 6.81
CA LYS A 243 2.48 -2.66 7.92
C LYS A 243 1.13 -2.90 8.58
N TYR A 244 1.09 -2.79 9.90
CA TYR A 244 -0.14 -2.79 10.69
C TYR A 244 0.02 -1.93 11.95
N PHE A 245 -1.09 -1.58 12.60
CA PHE A 245 -1.07 -1.04 13.96
C PHE A 245 -1.18 -2.13 15.02
N MET A 246 -0.24 -2.13 15.96
CA MET A 246 -0.23 -3.07 17.08
C MET A 246 -1.53 -2.99 17.89
N SER A 247 -2.25 -4.10 17.98
CA SER A 247 -3.47 -4.28 18.77
C SER A 247 -3.69 -5.77 19.07
N HIS A 248 -4.68 -6.08 19.91
CA HIS A 248 -5.09 -7.46 20.17
C HIS A 248 -5.67 -8.12 18.91
N GLU A 249 -6.49 -7.40 18.17
CA GLU A 249 -7.11 -7.85 16.92
C GLU A 249 -6.06 -8.15 15.85
N ALA A 250 -4.96 -7.39 15.82
CA ALA A 250 -3.84 -7.66 14.95
C ALA A 250 -3.12 -8.97 15.32
N ASP A 251 -2.95 -9.26 16.61
CA ASP A 251 -2.39 -10.54 17.06
C ASP A 251 -3.28 -11.73 16.69
N VAL A 252 -4.61 -11.57 16.80
CA VAL A 252 -5.60 -12.55 16.33
C VAL A 252 -5.45 -12.77 14.82
N PHE A 253 -5.42 -11.69 14.03
CA PHE A 253 -5.23 -11.76 12.58
C PHE A 253 -3.94 -12.49 12.20
N ARG A 254 -2.82 -12.19 12.86
CA ARG A 254 -1.55 -12.89 12.63
C ARG A 254 -1.69 -14.39 12.87
N ARG A 255 -2.32 -14.79 13.98
CA ARG A 255 -2.44 -16.20 14.40
C ARG A 255 -3.40 -16.99 13.51
N GLU A 256 -4.51 -16.39 13.15
CA GLU A 256 -5.61 -17.12 12.50
C GLU A 256 -5.59 -17.01 10.98
N VAL A 257 -5.05 -15.91 10.44
CA VAL A 257 -4.99 -15.69 8.99
C VAL A 257 -3.60 -15.97 8.44
N LEU A 258 -2.54 -15.44 9.05
CA LEU A 258 -1.19 -15.50 8.48
C LEU A 258 -0.44 -16.79 8.82
N GLN A 259 -0.32 -17.14 10.10
CA GLN A 259 0.45 -18.31 10.56
C GLN A 259 0.04 -19.64 9.90
N PRO A 260 -1.24 -19.92 9.61
CA PRO A 260 -1.63 -21.15 8.95
C PRO A 260 -1.10 -21.25 7.51
N HIS A 261 -0.89 -20.11 6.85
CA HIS A 261 -0.59 -20.01 5.42
C HIS A 261 0.89 -19.79 5.10
N PHE A 262 1.74 -19.50 6.08
CA PHE A 262 3.17 -19.30 5.87
C PHE A 262 4.01 -20.21 6.76
N HIS A 263 5.22 -20.56 6.30
CA HIS A 263 6.17 -21.34 7.10
C HIS A 263 6.76 -20.53 8.26
N PHE A 264 6.94 -19.23 8.06
CA PHE A 264 7.46 -18.33 9.07
C PHE A 264 6.64 -17.05 9.08
N VAL A 265 6.23 -16.61 10.28
CA VAL A 265 5.54 -15.33 10.49
C VAL A 265 6.10 -14.67 11.73
N LYS A 266 6.62 -13.45 11.59
CA LYS A 266 7.15 -12.68 12.73
C LYS A 266 6.69 -11.23 12.68
N ALA A 267 6.45 -10.65 13.85
CA ALA A 267 6.20 -9.22 14.02
C ALA A 267 7.53 -8.49 14.29
N GLU A 268 7.73 -7.36 13.63
CA GLU A 268 8.98 -6.60 13.64
C GLU A 268 8.69 -5.11 13.78
N LYS A 269 9.34 -4.46 14.75
CA LYS A 269 9.36 -3.01 14.90
C LYS A 269 10.71 -2.49 14.37
N MET A 270 10.68 -1.71 13.29
CA MET A 270 11.88 -1.14 12.69
C MET A 270 12.35 0.10 13.45
N ASP A 271 13.66 0.30 13.58
CA ASP A 271 14.24 1.49 14.21
C ASP A 271 13.93 2.78 13.42
N ALA A 272 13.70 2.64 12.12
CA ALA A 272 13.19 3.72 11.27
C ALA A 272 11.72 4.09 11.55
N SER A 273 10.99 3.22 12.25
CA SER A 273 9.64 3.53 12.74
C SER A 273 9.72 4.50 13.91
N ARG A 274 8.74 5.40 13.99
CA ARG A 274 8.66 6.31 15.13
C ARG A 274 8.39 5.52 16.41
N LYS A 275 9.08 5.87 17.51
CA LYS A 275 8.94 5.20 18.81
C LYS A 275 7.53 5.34 19.38
N GLU A 276 6.93 6.50 19.17
CA GLU A 276 5.55 6.80 19.58
C GLU A 276 4.49 6.15 18.69
N SER A 277 4.88 5.66 17.50
CA SER A 277 3.93 5.03 16.59
C SER A 277 3.65 3.59 17.01
N ARG A 278 2.38 3.19 16.93
CA ARG A 278 1.95 1.79 17.08
C ARG A 278 2.27 0.93 15.84
N GLU A 279 2.83 1.52 14.80
CA GLU A 279 3.17 0.80 13.56
C GLU A 279 4.18 -0.32 13.80
N GLN A 280 3.89 -1.49 13.26
CA GLN A 280 4.79 -2.63 13.18
C GLN A 280 4.63 -3.30 11.81
N PHE A 281 5.49 -4.29 11.52
CA PHE A 281 5.47 -5.04 10.28
C PHE A 281 5.35 -6.53 10.56
N TRP A 282 4.48 -7.22 9.84
CA TRP A 282 4.59 -8.67 9.73
C TRP A 282 5.49 -9.02 8.56
N ILE A 283 6.41 -9.95 8.79
CA ILE A 283 7.20 -10.62 7.77
C ILE A 283 6.72 -12.08 7.71
N CYS A 284 6.21 -12.47 6.56
CA CYS A 284 5.63 -13.78 6.28
C CYS A 284 6.44 -14.43 5.16
N ILE A 285 7.01 -15.61 5.40
CA ILE A 285 7.93 -16.27 4.46
C ILE A 285 7.46 -17.70 4.18
N GLY A 286 7.49 -18.08 2.91
CA GLY A 286 7.15 -19.41 2.40
C GLY A 286 5.66 -19.65 2.45
N PHE A 287 4.93 -19.12 1.45
CA PHE A 287 3.50 -19.31 1.33
C PHE A 287 3.18 -20.78 1.01
N LYS A 288 2.35 -21.41 1.84
CA LYS A 288 1.98 -22.83 1.75
C LYS A 288 0.85 -23.12 0.75
N GLY A 289 0.29 -22.08 0.13
CA GLY A 289 -0.97 -22.14 -0.60
C GLY A 289 -2.19 -21.97 0.32
N ARG A 290 -3.36 -21.67 -0.27
CA ARG A 290 -4.63 -21.63 0.48
C ARG A 290 -4.93 -23.02 1.04
N ARG A 291 -5.16 -23.11 2.35
CA ARG A 291 -5.73 -24.35 2.91
C ARG A 291 -7.17 -24.45 2.41
N THR A 292 -7.49 -25.50 1.66
CA THR A 292 -8.87 -25.86 1.40
C THR A 292 -9.50 -26.20 2.75
N THR A 293 -10.31 -25.29 3.29
CA THR A 293 -11.26 -25.66 4.33
C THR A 293 -12.22 -26.63 3.66
N GLN A 294 -12.14 -27.92 3.99
CA GLN A 294 -13.26 -28.80 3.68
C GLN A 294 -14.50 -28.19 4.35
N PRO A 295 -15.61 -28.01 3.63
CA PRO A 295 -16.84 -27.56 4.26
C PRO A 295 -17.17 -28.55 5.37
N HIS A 296 -17.35 -28.05 6.59
CA HIS A 296 -17.85 -28.83 7.71
C HIS A 296 -19.23 -29.33 7.29
N GLU A 297 -19.35 -30.61 6.92
CA GLU A 297 -20.64 -31.29 6.87
C GLU A 297 -21.27 -31.11 8.25
N GLN A 298 -22.40 -30.42 8.27
CA GLN A 298 -23.29 -30.38 9.42
C GLN A 298 -23.78 -31.81 9.63
N ALA A 299 -23.20 -32.49 10.62
CA ALA A 299 -23.77 -33.71 11.17
C ALA A 299 -25.03 -33.30 11.95
N GLU A 300 -26.16 -33.28 11.26
CA GLU A 300 -27.46 -33.52 11.90
C GLU A 300 -27.53 -35.01 12.25
N SER A 301 -27.51 -35.30 13.54
CA SER A 301 -28.04 -36.54 14.13
C SER A 301 -28.65 -36.22 15.48
#